data_AF-A0A945U5F3-F1
#
_entry.id   AF-A0A945U5F3-F1
#
_cell.length_a   1.000
_cell.length_b   1.000
_cell.length_c   1.000
_cell.angle_alpha   90.00
_cell.angle_beta   90.00
_cell.angle_gamma   90.00
#
_symmetry.space_group_name_H-M   'P 1'
#
loop_
_entity.id
_entity.type
_entity.pdbx_description
1 polymer ?
#
loop_
_entity_poly.entity_id
_entity_poly.type
_entity_poly.pdbx_seq_one_letter_code
_entity_poly.pdbx_strand_id
1 'polypeptide(L)'
;MKVTDHIKNAKQTLFSFEILPPLKGTSIQSIYNSLDPLMEFNPPFIDVTYHREEYVYKKRKDGLLERRSVRKRPGTVGICAAIMNKYQVDTVPHIICGGFNKEETENALIDLDFLGIDNVLVLRGDPIKSETYFNAEEGGHKYASELLGQVNEMNNGIYLDEELKNSAPTDFCIGVAGYPEKHFEAANMRSDIHFLKKKVEAGADYIVTQMFFDNQKYFDFVKLCREHDIDIPIIPGLKPISTQKQLTLLPHRFNLNLPNNLVDEVLKCKDNASVREVGVEWAKQQTKELIEFGVPCVHFYTMGKSDNVQKIVGNFV
;
A
#
# COMPACT_ATOMS: atom_id res chain seq x y z
N MET A 1 -7.85 3.04 16.13
CA MET A 1 -8.61 4.18 15.59
C MET A 1 -8.61 4.10 14.08
N LYS A 2 -9.70 4.50 13.43
CA LYS A 2 -9.80 4.46 11.96
C LYS A 2 -8.93 5.54 11.30
N VAL A 3 -8.38 5.27 10.12
CA VAL A 3 -7.60 6.23 9.32
C VAL A 3 -8.40 7.49 9.04
N THR A 4 -9.70 7.37 8.73
CA THR A 4 -10.59 8.51 8.50
C THR A 4 -10.82 9.35 9.76
N ASP A 5 -10.83 8.75 10.95
CA ASP A 5 -10.90 9.49 12.21
C ASP A 5 -9.61 10.27 12.48
N HIS A 6 -8.44 9.67 12.23
CA HIS A 6 -7.16 10.38 12.30
C HIS A 6 -7.15 11.60 11.40
N ILE A 7 -7.57 11.44 10.13
CA ILE A 7 -7.65 12.53 9.16
C ILE A 7 -8.62 13.62 9.62
N LYS A 8 -9.81 13.25 10.10
CA LYS A 8 -10.83 14.19 10.55
C LYS A 8 -10.40 14.98 11.78
N ASN A 9 -9.65 14.36 12.69
CA ASN A 9 -9.18 14.98 13.94
C ASN A 9 -7.89 15.79 13.76
N ALA A 10 -7.23 15.67 12.61
CA ALA A 10 -5.97 16.34 12.33
C ALA A 10 -6.15 17.86 12.21
N LYS A 11 -5.19 18.62 12.77
CA LYS A 11 -5.10 20.08 12.63
C LYS A 11 -4.13 20.51 11.54
N GLN A 12 -3.34 19.58 11.04
CA GLN A 12 -2.31 19.74 10.02
C GLN A 12 -2.20 18.45 9.22
N THR A 13 -1.56 18.49 8.06
CA THR A 13 -1.28 17.29 7.25
C THR A 13 -0.50 16.27 8.08
N LEU A 14 -0.96 15.01 8.04
CA LEU A 14 -0.35 13.89 8.75
C LEU A 14 0.77 13.24 7.92
N PHE A 15 1.58 12.39 8.56
CA PHE A 15 2.57 11.54 7.89
C PHE A 15 2.38 10.08 8.30
N SER A 16 2.27 9.20 7.30
CA SER A 16 2.16 7.75 7.51
C SER A 16 3.26 7.01 6.75
N PHE A 17 3.57 5.80 7.17
CA PHE A 17 4.69 5.02 6.62
C PHE A 17 4.26 3.61 6.27
N GLU A 18 4.82 3.07 5.19
CA GLU A 18 4.66 1.66 4.83
C GLU A 18 5.94 0.87 5.07
N ILE A 19 5.80 -0.34 5.61
CA ILE A 19 6.89 -1.29 5.77
C ILE A 19 6.68 -2.58 4.97
N LEU A 20 7.80 -3.23 4.67
CA LEU A 20 7.83 -4.56 4.07
C LEU A 20 8.01 -5.61 5.17
N PRO A 21 7.17 -6.66 5.20
CA PRO A 21 7.44 -7.83 6.02
C PRO A 21 8.85 -8.36 5.79
N PRO A 22 9.55 -8.84 6.82
CA PRO A 22 10.93 -9.31 6.69
C PRO A 22 11.01 -10.59 5.85
N LEU A 23 12.18 -10.95 5.33
CA LEU A 23 12.33 -12.22 4.61
C LEU A 23 12.19 -13.39 5.59
N LYS A 24 11.64 -14.51 5.12
CA LYS A 24 11.50 -15.73 5.91
C LYS A 24 12.88 -16.14 6.47
N GLY A 25 12.94 -16.35 7.78
CA GLY A 25 14.16 -16.69 8.51
C GLY A 25 14.96 -15.47 9.03
N THR A 26 14.49 -14.24 8.78
CA THR A 26 15.09 -13.03 9.35
C THR A 26 14.31 -12.54 10.58
N SER A 27 14.97 -11.75 11.43
CA SER A 27 14.40 -11.25 12.69
C SER A 27 13.46 -10.06 12.47
N ILE A 28 12.42 -9.98 13.31
CA ILE A 28 11.53 -8.82 13.43
C ILE A 28 12.29 -7.52 13.75
N GLN A 29 13.51 -7.62 14.31
CA GLN A 29 14.36 -6.47 14.58
C GLN A 29 14.62 -5.61 13.32
N SER A 30 14.60 -6.20 12.13
CA SER A 30 14.71 -5.43 10.88
C SER A 30 13.55 -4.45 10.66
N ILE A 31 12.33 -4.83 11.09
CA ILE A 31 11.16 -3.95 11.09
C ILE A 31 11.38 -2.84 12.11
N TYR A 32 11.78 -3.20 13.34
CA TYR A 32 12.01 -2.23 14.41
C TYR A 32 13.09 -1.21 14.06
N ASN A 33 14.22 -1.63 13.50
CA ASN A 33 15.26 -0.71 13.04
C ASN A 33 14.76 0.23 11.93
N SER A 34 13.78 -0.21 11.14
CA SER A 34 13.16 0.64 10.12
C SER A 34 12.18 1.62 10.75
N LEU A 35 11.41 1.22 11.76
CA LEU A 35 10.38 2.05 12.38
C LEU A 35 10.90 2.99 13.47
N ASP A 36 11.85 2.56 14.30
CA ASP A 36 12.33 3.32 15.47
C ASP A 36 12.72 4.77 15.11
N PRO A 37 13.43 5.08 14.01
CA PRO A 37 13.75 6.46 13.62
C PRO A 37 12.56 7.30 13.14
N LEU A 38 11.43 6.66 12.82
CA LEU A 38 10.22 7.33 12.33
C LEU A 38 9.20 7.57 13.45
N MET A 39 9.33 6.85 14.57
CA MET A 39 8.41 6.96 15.70
C MET A 39 8.47 8.30 16.41
N GLU A 40 9.59 9.03 16.32
CA GLU A 40 9.71 10.39 16.89
C GLU A 40 8.72 11.38 16.26
N PHE A 41 8.24 11.11 15.04
CA PHE A 41 7.26 11.95 14.34
C PHE A 41 5.80 11.58 14.67
N ASN A 42 5.58 10.65 15.60
CA ASN A 42 4.26 10.20 16.06
C ASN A 42 3.30 9.86 14.89
N PRO A 43 3.67 8.92 13.99
CA PRO A 43 2.79 8.54 12.91
C PRO A 43 1.46 8.00 13.46
N PRO A 44 0.30 8.47 12.96
CA PRO A 44 -1.00 8.02 13.44
C PRO A 44 -1.26 6.55 13.06
N PHE A 45 -0.70 6.10 11.94
CA PHE A 45 -0.80 4.71 11.49
C PHE A 45 0.39 4.29 10.62
N ILE A 46 0.61 2.97 10.55
CA ILE A 46 1.68 2.33 9.75
C ILE A 46 1.10 1.20 8.91
N ASP A 47 1.35 1.25 7.61
CA ASP A 47 0.91 0.23 6.67
C ASP A 47 1.88 -0.95 6.64
N VAL A 48 1.33 -2.17 6.59
CA VAL A 48 2.08 -3.41 6.53
C VAL A 48 1.74 -4.13 5.23
N THR A 49 2.66 -4.09 4.27
CA THR A 49 2.44 -4.71 2.95
C THR A 49 2.24 -6.21 3.02
N TYR A 50 1.57 -6.76 2.01
CA TYR A 50 1.43 -8.19 1.82
C TYR A 50 2.10 -8.64 0.52
N HIS A 51 2.75 -9.80 0.55
CA HIS A 51 3.32 -10.44 -0.62
C HIS A 51 2.71 -11.82 -0.81
N ARG A 52 2.02 -12.03 -1.94
CA ARG A 52 1.46 -13.35 -2.30
C ARG A 52 2.54 -14.41 -2.42
N GLU A 53 2.11 -15.66 -2.33
CA GLU A 53 2.97 -16.81 -2.60
C GLU A 53 3.45 -16.81 -4.05
N GLU A 54 4.69 -17.24 -4.28
CA GLU A 54 5.24 -17.46 -5.61
C GLU A 54 5.34 -18.96 -5.88
N TYR A 55 5.08 -19.39 -7.12
CA TYR A 55 5.35 -20.77 -7.53
C TYR A 55 6.75 -20.90 -8.13
N VAL A 56 7.51 -21.88 -7.66
CA VAL A 56 8.80 -22.26 -8.24
C VAL A 56 8.70 -23.67 -8.78
N TYR A 57 9.05 -23.85 -10.05
CA TYR A 57 9.16 -25.17 -10.67
C TYR A 57 10.56 -25.72 -10.40
N LYS A 58 10.63 -26.81 -9.62
CA LYS A 58 11.89 -27.52 -9.37
C LYS A 58 11.95 -28.77 -10.23
N LYS A 59 13.07 -28.97 -10.93
CA LYS A 59 13.32 -30.21 -11.67
C LYS A 59 13.60 -31.34 -10.67
N ARG A 60 12.77 -32.38 -10.71
CA ARG A 60 12.93 -33.63 -9.97
C ARG A 60 14.04 -34.48 -10.58
N LYS A 61 14.49 -35.49 -9.83
CA LYS A 61 15.56 -36.42 -10.25
C LYS A 61 15.18 -37.24 -11.48
N ASP A 62 13.88 -37.46 -11.70
CA ASP A 62 13.30 -38.13 -12.88
C ASP A 62 13.16 -37.20 -14.11
N GLY A 63 13.54 -35.93 -13.98
CA GLY A 63 13.47 -34.94 -15.05
C GLY A 63 12.16 -34.15 -15.12
N LEU A 64 11.13 -34.50 -14.35
CA LEU A 64 9.84 -33.80 -14.31
C LEU A 64 9.92 -32.49 -13.51
N LEU A 65 9.03 -31.54 -13.80
CA LEU A 65 8.92 -30.30 -13.04
C LEU A 65 7.89 -30.43 -11.92
N GLU A 66 8.29 -30.11 -10.71
CA GLU A 66 7.43 -30.02 -9.55
C GLU A 66 7.11 -28.56 -9.24
N ARG A 67 5.82 -28.21 -9.29
CA ARG A 67 5.33 -26.91 -8.84
C ARG A 67 5.34 -26.87 -7.32
N ARG A 68 6.15 -25.99 -6.72
CA ARG A 68 6.20 -25.78 -5.27
C ARG A 68 5.79 -24.35 -4.94
N SER A 69 4.84 -24.19 -4.02
CA SER A 69 4.55 -22.88 -3.43
C SER A 69 5.69 -22.43 -2.52
N VAL A 70 6.11 -21.18 -2.66
CA VAL A 70 7.15 -20.54 -1.87
C VAL A 70 6.65 -19.18 -1.39
N ARG A 71 6.44 -19.08 -0.08
CA ARG A 71 6.18 -17.81 0.59
C ARG A 71 7.49 -17.22 1.13
N LYS A 72 7.94 -16.10 0.53
CA LYS A 72 9.23 -15.46 0.87
C LYS A 72 9.18 -14.59 2.12
N ARG A 73 8.01 -14.04 2.44
CA ARG A 73 7.81 -13.16 3.59
C ARG A 73 6.61 -13.68 4.40
N PRO A 74 6.67 -13.70 5.73
CA PRO A 74 5.58 -14.23 6.56
C PRO A 74 4.32 -13.36 6.44
N GLY A 75 3.20 -13.87 6.95
CA GLY A 75 1.92 -13.15 6.97
C GLY A 75 1.99 -11.84 7.78
N THR A 76 1.05 -10.95 7.50
CA THR A 76 1.00 -9.58 8.03
C THR A 76 0.40 -9.49 9.44
N VAL A 77 -0.51 -10.40 9.81
CA VAL A 77 -1.22 -10.41 11.12
C VAL A 77 -0.25 -10.31 12.29
N GLY A 78 0.73 -11.21 12.39
CA GLY A 78 1.69 -11.22 13.50
C GLY A 78 2.63 -10.01 13.53
N ILE A 79 2.88 -9.39 12.37
CA ILE A 79 3.67 -8.15 12.28
C ILE A 79 2.86 -6.98 12.80
N CYS A 80 1.57 -6.90 12.43
CA CYS A 80 0.65 -5.87 12.91
C CYS A 80 0.52 -5.92 14.44
N ALA A 81 0.27 -7.12 14.98
CA ALA A 81 0.21 -7.35 16.43
C ALA A 81 1.49 -6.87 17.15
N ALA A 82 2.67 -7.17 16.59
CA ALA A 82 3.94 -6.76 17.17
C ALA A 82 4.17 -5.24 17.12
N ILE A 83 3.78 -4.58 16.03
CA ILE A 83 3.88 -3.12 15.88
C ILE A 83 2.93 -2.44 16.87
N MET A 84 1.66 -2.84 16.92
CA MET A 84 0.68 -2.28 17.86
C MET A 84 1.12 -2.46 19.31
N ASN A 85 1.59 -3.66 19.68
CA ASN A 85 2.05 -3.93 21.05
C ASN A 85 3.25 -3.07 21.44
N LYS A 86 4.25 -2.95 20.55
CA LYS A 86 5.49 -2.22 20.85
C LYS A 86 5.33 -0.71 20.80
N TYR A 87 4.66 -0.20 19.78
CA TYR A 87 4.64 1.24 19.46
C TYR A 87 3.33 1.93 19.81
N GLN A 88 2.26 1.18 20.12
CA GLN A 88 0.93 1.73 20.40
C GLN A 88 0.43 2.62 19.25
N VAL A 89 0.72 2.20 18.01
CA VAL A 89 0.30 2.87 16.77
C VAL A 89 -0.63 1.95 15.99
N ASP A 90 -1.66 2.52 15.39
CA ASP A 90 -2.60 1.78 14.54
C ASP A 90 -1.87 1.18 13.34
N THR A 91 -2.26 -0.02 12.95
CA THR A 91 -1.70 -0.69 11.78
C THR A 91 -2.71 -0.81 10.67
N VAL A 92 -2.25 -0.72 9.43
CA VAL A 92 -3.05 -0.90 8.22
C VAL A 92 -2.48 -2.09 7.44
N PRO A 93 -2.86 -3.34 7.76
CA PRO A 93 -2.51 -4.49 6.96
C PRO A 93 -3.05 -4.35 5.52
N HIS A 94 -2.19 -4.66 4.55
CA HIS A 94 -2.65 -4.86 3.18
C HIS A 94 -3.31 -6.23 3.07
N ILE A 95 -4.52 -6.28 2.50
CA ILE A 95 -5.21 -7.52 2.16
C ILE A 95 -5.34 -7.57 0.64
N ILE A 96 -4.82 -8.65 0.05
CA ILE A 96 -4.76 -8.81 -1.40
C ILE A 96 -5.64 -9.97 -1.86
N CYS A 97 -6.15 -9.90 -3.08
CA CYS A 97 -6.86 -11.01 -3.72
C CYS A 97 -5.92 -12.17 -4.11
N GLY A 98 -4.67 -11.86 -4.45
CA GLY A 98 -3.71 -12.84 -4.95
C GLY A 98 -3.22 -13.83 -3.88
N GLY A 99 -3.32 -15.13 -4.16
CA GLY A 99 -2.83 -16.19 -3.29
C GLY A 99 -3.76 -16.56 -2.14
N PHE A 100 -5.04 -16.19 -2.23
CA PHE A 100 -6.08 -16.50 -1.25
C PHE A 100 -7.40 -16.86 -1.92
N ASN A 101 -8.13 -17.79 -1.33
CA ASN A 101 -9.56 -17.93 -1.57
C ASN A 101 -10.38 -17.04 -0.59
N LYS A 102 -11.70 -16.99 -0.78
CA LYS A 102 -12.61 -16.20 0.07
C LYS A 102 -12.60 -16.64 1.55
N GLU A 103 -12.52 -17.93 1.84
CA GLU A 103 -12.50 -18.45 3.22
C GLU A 103 -11.20 -18.08 3.94
N GLU A 104 -10.04 -18.22 3.28
CA GLU A 104 -8.75 -17.82 3.83
C GLU A 104 -8.69 -16.31 4.09
N THR A 105 -9.35 -15.53 3.23
CA THR A 105 -9.50 -14.09 3.39
C THR A 105 -10.36 -13.76 4.61
N GLU A 106 -11.52 -14.39 4.77
CA GLU A 106 -12.42 -14.19 5.92
C GLU A 106 -11.72 -14.51 7.24
N ASN A 107 -11.02 -15.66 7.31
CA ASN A 107 -10.27 -16.05 8.50
C ASN A 107 -9.17 -15.04 8.84
N ALA A 108 -8.43 -14.54 7.84
CA ALA A 108 -7.41 -13.52 8.07
C ALA A 108 -8.01 -12.20 8.56
N LEU A 109 -9.19 -11.81 8.06
CA LEU A 109 -9.90 -10.61 8.52
C LEU A 109 -10.41 -10.78 9.97
N ILE A 110 -10.95 -11.95 10.32
CA ILE A 110 -11.35 -12.27 11.70
C ILE A 110 -10.15 -12.18 12.66
N ASP A 111 -8.99 -12.73 12.28
CA ASP A 111 -7.77 -12.62 13.09
C ASP A 111 -7.35 -11.16 13.33
N LEU A 112 -7.53 -10.28 12.33
CA LEU A 112 -7.23 -8.85 12.46
C LEU A 112 -8.23 -8.14 13.38
N ASP A 113 -9.52 -8.46 13.25
CA ASP A 113 -10.59 -7.93 14.11
C ASP A 113 -10.35 -8.32 15.58
N PHE A 114 -9.98 -9.58 15.87
CA PHE A 114 -9.63 -10.04 17.21
C PHE A 114 -8.42 -9.32 17.83
N LEU A 115 -7.52 -8.80 16.99
CA LEU A 115 -6.39 -7.99 17.44
C LEU A 115 -6.76 -6.51 17.69
N GLY A 116 -8.00 -6.12 17.39
CA GLY A 116 -8.47 -4.74 17.47
C GLY A 116 -7.92 -3.85 16.36
N ILE A 117 -7.67 -4.43 15.18
CA ILE A 117 -7.23 -3.66 14.01
C ILE A 117 -8.46 -3.11 13.30
N ASP A 118 -8.60 -1.78 13.30
CA ASP A 118 -9.76 -1.12 12.69
C ASP A 118 -9.56 -0.79 11.20
N ASN A 119 -8.41 -1.12 10.59
CA ASN A 119 -8.05 -0.61 9.26
C ASN A 119 -7.52 -1.70 8.35
N VAL A 120 -7.91 -1.66 7.07
CA VAL A 120 -7.35 -2.54 6.03
C VAL A 120 -7.14 -1.76 4.74
N LEU A 121 -6.05 -2.05 4.03
CA LEU A 121 -5.86 -1.59 2.65
C LEU A 121 -6.18 -2.73 1.69
N VAL A 122 -7.33 -2.65 1.02
CA VAL A 122 -7.82 -3.68 0.11
C VAL A 122 -7.27 -3.49 -1.29
N LEU A 123 -6.61 -4.53 -1.79
CA LEU A 123 -5.85 -4.51 -3.04
C LEU A 123 -6.14 -5.76 -3.86
N ARG A 124 -5.93 -5.68 -5.18
CA ARG A 124 -5.92 -6.88 -6.03
C ARG A 124 -4.63 -7.68 -5.82
N GLY A 125 -3.51 -6.96 -5.73
CA GLY A 125 -2.18 -7.53 -5.79
C GLY A 125 -1.67 -7.67 -7.22
N ASP A 126 -0.39 -8.04 -7.32
CA ASP A 126 0.32 -8.20 -8.60
C ASP A 126 0.13 -9.63 -9.18
N PRO A 127 0.26 -9.78 -10.51
CA PRO A 127 0.45 -11.11 -11.10
C PRO A 127 1.71 -11.77 -10.53
N ILE A 128 1.70 -13.11 -10.46
CA ILE A 128 2.94 -13.85 -10.19
C ILE A 128 3.91 -13.66 -11.35
N LYS A 129 5.21 -13.80 -11.10
CA LYS A 129 6.27 -13.52 -12.11
C LYS A 129 6.15 -14.32 -13.41
N SER A 130 5.50 -15.47 -13.37
CA SER A 130 5.27 -16.32 -14.55
C SER A 130 4.07 -15.90 -15.38
N GLU A 131 3.29 -14.91 -14.94
CA GLU A 131 2.07 -14.45 -15.58
C GLU A 131 2.17 -12.98 -15.98
N THR A 132 1.58 -12.64 -17.12
CA THR A 132 1.49 -11.24 -17.59
C THR A 132 0.35 -10.49 -16.93
N TYR A 133 -0.77 -11.18 -16.69
CA TYR A 133 -1.98 -10.61 -16.10
C TYR A 133 -2.33 -11.35 -14.82
N PHE A 134 -3.00 -10.64 -13.91
CA PHE A 134 -3.44 -11.22 -12.65
C PHE A 134 -4.46 -12.35 -12.89
N ASN A 135 -4.16 -13.53 -12.32
CA ASN A 135 -5.12 -14.61 -12.14
C ASN A 135 -5.40 -14.81 -10.64
N ALA A 136 -6.70 -14.90 -10.32
CA ALA A 136 -7.17 -15.24 -8.98
C ALA A 136 -6.94 -16.72 -8.69
N GLU A 137 -6.79 -17.07 -7.41
CA GLU A 137 -6.88 -18.45 -6.98
C GLU A 137 -8.31 -18.98 -7.17
N GLU A 138 -8.47 -20.30 -7.24
CA GLU A 138 -9.78 -20.93 -7.29
C GLU A 138 -10.61 -20.54 -6.05
N GLY A 139 -11.83 -20.06 -6.27
CA GLY A 139 -12.68 -19.53 -5.20
C GLY A 139 -12.21 -18.21 -4.57
N GLY A 140 -11.20 -17.55 -5.15
CA GLY A 140 -10.72 -16.23 -4.73
C GLY A 140 -11.37 -15.06 -5.47
N HIS A 141 -10.98 -13.85 -5.07
CA HIS A 141 -11.45 -12.60 -5.71
C HIS A 141 -10.61 -12.27 -6.94
N LYS A 142 -11.26 -11.79 -8.00
CA LYS A 142 -10.59 -11.34 -9.23
C LYS A 142 -10.22 -9.87 -9.18
N TYR A 143 -11.02 -9.07 -8.48
CA TYR A 143 -10.84 -7.62 -8.39
C TYR A 143 -10.88 -7.15 -6.94
N ALA A 144 -10.15 -6.06 -6.66
CA ALA A 144 -10.16 -5.44 -5.33
C ALA A 144 -11.57 -5.01 -4.87
N SER A 145 -12.48 -4.70 -5.80
CA SER A 145 -13.88 -4.38 -5.50
C SER A 145 -14.67 -5.57 -4.95
N GLU A 146 -14.34 -6.80 -5.37
CA GLU A 146 -15.00 -8.02 -4.86
C GLU A 146 -14.51 -8.33 -3.44
N LEU A 147 -13.21 -8.21 -3.21
CA LEU A 147 -12.62 -8.31 -1.87
C LEU A 147 -13.20 -7.24 -0.93
N LEU A 148 -13.31 -6.00 -1.41
CA LEU A 148 -13.93 -4.91 -0.65
C LEU A 148 -15.38 -5.25 -0.31
N GLY A 149 -16.14 -5.82 -1.24
CA GLY A 149 -17.49 -6.31 -1.01
C GLY A 149 -17.56 -7.30 0.16
N GLN A 150 -16.65 -8.29 0.21
CA GLN A 150 -16.59 -9.24 1.33
C GLN A 150 -16.27 -8.54 2.66
N VAL A 151 -15.28 -7.63 2.69
CA VAL A 151 -14.96 -6.88 3.92
C VAL A 151 -16.17 -6.06 4.39
N ASN A 152 -16.90 -5.44 3.46
CA ASN A 152 -18.10 -4.69 3.77
C ASN A 152 -19.25 -5.59 4.25
N GLU A 153 -19.44 -6.79 3.69
CA GLU A 153 -20.40 -7.79 4.20
C GLU A 153 -20.06 -8.18 5.64
N MET A 154 -18.79 -8.44 5.94
CA MET A 154 -18.33 -8.74 7.31
C MET A 154 -18.58 -7.57 8.28
N ASN A 155 -18.38 -6.33 7.82
CA ASN A 155 -18.72 -5.14 8.61
C ASN A 155 -20.24 -5.01 8.89
N ASN A 156 -21.08 -5.71 8.12
CA ASN A 156 -22.52 -5.81 8.36
C ASN A 156 -22.90 -7.12 9.07
N GLY A 157 -21.92 -7.91 9.55
CA GLY A 157 -22.14 -9.17 10.24
C GLY A 157 -22.55 -10.32 9.31
N ILE A 158 -22.33 -10.18 8.00
CA ILE A 158 -22.61 -11.20 6.98
C ILE A 158 -21.30 -11.91 6.64
N TYR A 159 -21.28 -13.22 6.85
CA TYR A 159 -20.13 -14.10 6.64
C TYR A 159 -20.46 -15.13 5.56
N LEU A 160 -19.43 -15.82 5.04
CA LEU A 160 -19.60 -16.80 3.97
C LEU A 160 -20.47 -18.02 4.37
N ASP A 161 -20.41 -18.44 5.63
CA ASP A 161 -21.22 -19.54 6.14
C ASP A 161 -22.63 -19.05 6.49
N GLU A 162 -23.58 -19.34 5.60
CA GLU A 162 -25.00 -18.98 5.72
C GLU A 162 -25.69 -19.60 6.95
N GLU A 163 -25.12 -20.66 7.54
CA GLU A 163 -25.66 -21.32 8.74
C GLU A 163 -25.18 -20.69 10.06
N LEU A 164 -24.25 -19.72 10.00
CA LEU A 164 -23.75 -19.03 11.19
C LEU A 164 -24.89 -18.35 11.96
N LYS A 165 -24.96 -18.66 13.25
CA LYS A 165 -25.92 -18.05 14.19
C LYS A 165 -25.19 -17.09 15.12
N ASN A 166 -25.78 -15.92 15.34
CA ASN A 166 -25.25 -14.87 16.23
C ASN A 166 -23.89 -14.32 15.77
N SER A 167 -23.73 -14.06 14.47
CA SER A 167 -22.56 -13.34 13.96
C SER A 167 -22.47 -11.94 14.56
N ALA A 168 -21.24 -11.49 14.81
CA ALA A 168 -20.95 -10.11 15.20
C ALA A 168 -20.40 -9.37 13.98
N PRO A 169 -20.74 -8.09 13.76
CA PRO A 169 -20.12 -7.31 12.71
C PRO A 169 -18.65 -7.00 13.06
N THR A 170 -17.78 -7.01 12.06
CA THR A 170 -16.49 -6.30 12.13
C THR A 170 -16.73 -4.80 11.96
N ASP A 171 -15.69 -3.97 12.08
CA ASP A 171 -15.82 -2.52 11.87
C ASP A 171 -14.61 -1.90 11.17
N PHE A 172 -14.15 -2.52 10.08
CA PHE A 172 -12.98 -2.05 9.34
C PHE A 172 -13.25 -0.74 8.58
N CYS A 173 -12.32 0.20 8.69
CA CYS A 173 -12.08 1.30 7.75
C CYS A 173 -11.28 0.79 6.55
N ILE A 174 -11.83 0.95 5.36
CA ILE A 174 -11.34 0.30 4.14
C ILE A 174 -10.66 1.31 3.22
N GLY A 175 -9.34 1.20 3.10
CA GLY A 175 -8.58 1.92 2.09
C GLY A 175 -8.54 1.17 0.75
N VAL A 176 -8.41 1.92 -0.35
CA VAL A 176 -8.13 1.35 -1.70
C VAL A 176 -7.01 2.09 -2.42
N ALA A 177 -6.35 1.43 -3.38
CA ALA A 177 -5.35 2.08 -4.22
C ALA A 177 -5.97 2.99 -5.30
N GLY A 178 -5.34 4.14 -5.57
CA GLY A 178 -5.58 5.01 -6.73
C GLY A 178 -4.31 5.19 -7.57
N TYR A 179 -4.43 5.50 -8.86
CA TYR A 179 -3.28 5.59 -9.76
C TYR A 179 -3.27 6.95 -10.50
N PRO A 180 -2.48 7.93 -10.02
CA PRO A 180 -2.43 9.26 -10.64
C PRO A 180 -2.00 9.25 -12.11
N GLU A 181 -1.24 8.24 -12.52
CA GLU A 181 -0.78 8.03 -13.90
C GLU A 181 -1.42 6.81 -14.58
N LYS A 182 -2.61 6.39 -14.12
CA LYS A 182 -3.39 5.22 -14.59
C LYS A 182 -2.76 3.87 -14.26
N HIS A 183 -3.59 2.90 -13.84
CA HIS A 183 -3.15 1.51 -13.74
C HIS A 183 -2.65 0.96 -15.10
N PHE A 184 -1.57 0.20 -15.13
CA PHE A 184 -0.95 -0.25 -16.39
C PHE A 184 -1.91 -1.08 -17.27
N GLU A 185 -2.78 -1.89 -16.64
CA GLU A 185 -3.81 -2.68 -17.36
C GLU A 185 -5.04 -1.87 -17.81
N ALA A 186 -5.26 -0.65 -17.32
CA ALA A 186 -6.41 0.14 -17.73
C ALA A 186 -6.22 0.69 -19.15
N ALA A 187 -7.29 0.72 -19.95
CA ALA A 187 -7.20 1.20 -21.34
C ALA A 187 -6.82 2.69 -21.42
N ASN A 188 -7.31 3.51 -20.48
CA ASN A 188 -7.04 4.94 -20.37
C ASN A 188 -7.46 5.45 -18.97
N MET A 189 -7.14 6.71 -18.67
CA MET A 189 -7.39 7.31 -17.36
C MET A 189 -8.88 7.33 -16.98
N ARG A 190 -9.77 7.61 -17.94
CA ARG A 190 -11.22 7.65 -17.68
C ARG A 190 -11.76 6.28 -17.26
N SER A 191 -11.28 5.21 -17.88
CA SER A 191 -11.61 3.83 -17.49
C SER A 191 -11.08 3.51 -16.09
N ASP A 192 -9.86 3.94 -15.76
CA ASP A 192 -9.28 3.73 -14.43
C ASP A 192 -10.09 4.42 -13.32
N ILE A 193 -10.50 5.67 -13.55
CA ILE A 193 -11.38 6.42 -12.64
C ILE A 193 -12.77 5.79 -12.51
N HIS A 194 -13.34 5.26 -13.60
CA HIS A 194 -14.61 4.53 -13.54
C HIS A 194 -14.55 3.33 -12.57
N PHE A 195 -13.47 2.54 -12.62
CA PHE A 195 -13.30 1.43 -11.68
C PHE A 195 -12.92 1.87 -10.27
N LEU A 196 -12.20 3.00 -10.13
CA LEU A 196 -11.98 3.62 -8.83
C LEU A 196 -13.31 4.03 -8.19
N LYS A 197 -14.19 4.73 -8.93
CA LYS A 197 -15.53 5.12 -8.48
C LYS A 197 -16.34 3.92 -8.02
N LYS A 198 -16.32 2.80 -8.76
CA LYS A 198 -16.96 1.55 -8.33
C LYS A 198 -16.47 1.02 -6.99
N LYS A 199 -15.16 1.11 -6.70
CA LYS A 199 -14.62 0.73 -5.38
C LYS A 199 -15.11 1.67 -4.28
N VAL A 200 -15.22 2.96 -4.57
CA VAL A 200 -15.76 3.96 -3.64
C VAL A 200 -17.24 3.70 -3.36
N GLU A 201 -18.04 3.47 -4.39
CA GLU A 201 -19.46 3.12 -4.27
C GLU A 201 -19.70 1.80 -3.52
N ALA A 202 -18.74 0.88 -3.58
CA ALA A 202 -18.81 -0.38 -2.86
C ALA A 202 -18.45 -0.24 -1.36
N GLY A 203 -17.98 0.94 -0.90
CA GLY A 203 -17.72 1.21 0.51
C GLY A 203 -16.26 1.52 0.87
N ALA A 204 -15.44 2.03 -0.06
CA ALA A 204 -14.10 2.51 0.31
C ALA A 204 -14.18 3.82 1.10
N ASP A 205 -13.42 3.91 2.20
CA ASP A 205 -13.39 5.06 3.10
C ASP A 205 -12.31 6.09 2.74
N TYR A 206 -11.20 5.65 2.14
CA TYR A 206 -10.13 6.52 1.66
C TYR A 206 -9.34 5.88 0.52
N ILE A 207 -8.57 6.71 -0.19
CA ILE A 207 -7.69 6.29 -1.29
C ILE A 207 -6.24 6.57 -0.91
N VAL A 208 -5.35 5.60 -1.13
CA VAL A 208 -3.90 5.81 -1.14
C VAL A 208 -3.40 5.74 -2.58
N THR A 209 -2.71 6.76 -3.05
CA THR A 209 -2.23 6.76 -4.44
C THR A 209 -0.96 5.94 -4.58
N GLN A 210 -0.79 5.28 -5.72
CA GLN A 210 0.52 4.83 -6.18
C GLN A 210 1.53 6.00 -6.18
N MET A 211 2.82 5.67 -6.07
CA MET A 211 3.89 6.65 -6.11
C MET A 211 3.89 7.48 -7.40
N PHE A 212 4.18 8.76 -7.26
CA PHE A 212 4.38 9.70 -8.37
C PHE A 212 5.57 10.63 -8.05
N PHE A 213 6.20 11.14 -9.10
CA PHE A 213 7.38 12.02 -8.98
C PHE A 213 7.10 13.46 -9.45
N ASP A 214 5.90 13.71 -9.96
CA ASP A 214 5.38 15.01 -10.40
C ASP A 214 4.06 15.29 -9.69
N ASN A 215 4.04 16.31 -8.83
CA ASN A 215 2.85 16.68 -8.05
C ASN A 215 1.66 17.08 -8.93
N GLN A 216 1.89 17.57 -10.15
CA GLN A 216 0.81 17.88 -11.07
C GLN A 216 -0.03 16.64 -11.40
N LYS A 217 0.58 15.45 -11.46
CA LYS A 217 -0.15 14.19 -11.67
C LYS A 217 -1.14 13.92 -10.55
N TYR A 218 -0.73 14.17 -9.31
CA TYR A 218 -1.61 14.02 -8.16
C TYR A 218 -2.73 15.08 -8.16
N PHE A 219 -2.41 16.35 -8.44
CA PHE A 219 -3.41 17.42 -8.48
C PHE A 219 -4.46 17.19 -9.58
N ASP A 220 -4.03 16.80 -10.78
CA ASP A 220 -4.91 16.45 -11.90
C ASP A 220 -5.78 15.22 -11.54
N PHE A 221 -5.20 14.23 -10.88
CA PHE A 221 -5.92 13.05 -10.40
C PHE A 221 -7.00 13.40 -9.38
N VAL A 222 -6.69 14.25 -8.38
CA VAL A 222 -7.67 14.72 -7.40
C VAL A 222 -8.81 15.47 -8.10
N LYS A 223 -8.48 16.40 -9.01
CA LYS A 223 -9.48 17.15 -9.78
C LYS A 223 -10.41 16.19 -10.55
N LEU A 224 -9.83 15.23 -11.27
CA LEU A 224 -10.59 14.25 -12.03
C LEU A 224 -11.46 13.35 -11.12
N CYS A 225 -10.98 12.99 -9.93
CA CYS A 225 -11.78 12.26 -8.96
C CYS A 225 -12.99 13.08 -8.51
N ARG A 226 -12.82 14.37 -8.21
CA ARG A 226 -13.94 15.25 -7.82
C ARG A 226 -14.93 15.47 -8.95
N GLU A 227 -14.47 15.57 -10.21
CA GLU A 227 -15.35 15.63 -11.40
C GLU A 227 -16.20 14.35 -11.60
N HIS A 228 -15.86 13.26 -10.92
CA HIS A 228 -16.56 11.97 -10.95
C HIS A 228 -17.19 11.59 -9.60
N ASP A 229 -17.49 12.58 -8.76
CA ASP A 229 -18.17 12.42 -7.47
C ASP A 229 -17.43 11.48 -6.50
N ILE A 230 -16.10 11.40 -6.59
CA ILE A 230 -15.27 10.70 -5.60
C ILE A 230 -14.84 11.75 -4.59
N ASP A 231 -15.48 11.82 -3.43
CA ASP A 231 -15.24 12.87 -2.42
C ASP A 231 -14.45 12.39 -1.19
N ILE A 232 -14.22 11.08 -1.06
CA ILE A 232 -13.44 10.52 0.05
C ILE A 232 -11.99 11.06 0.06
N PRO A 233 -11.29 11.01 1.21
CA PRO A 233 -9.90 11.45 1.33
C PRO A 233 -8.97 10.72 0.35
N ILE A 234 -8.05 11.47 -0.27
CA ILE A 234 -7.04 10.93 -1.20
C ILE A 234 -5.65 11.25 -0.62
N ILE A 235 -4.96 10.22 -0.15
CA ILE A 235 -3.64 10.28 0.47
C ILE A 235 -2.57 10.09 -0.63
N PRO A 236 -1.73 11.10 -0.93
CA PRO A 236 -0.60 10.94 -1.85
C PRO A 236 0.44 9.96 -1.29
N GLY A 237 0.82 8.98 -2.11
CA GLY A 237 1.96 8.10 -1.86
C GLY A 237 3.25 8.66 -2.47
N LEU A 238 4.30 8.82 -1.66
CA LEU A 238 5.61 9.29 -2.10
C LEU A 238 6.70 8.25 -1.87
N LYS A 239 7.63 8.17 -2.84
CA LYS A 239 8.83 7.34 -2.74
C LYS A 239 10.07 8.15 -3.10
N PRO A 240 10.99 8.41 -2.14
CA PRO A 240 12.26 9.04 -2.47
C PRO A 240 13.12 8.14 -3.37
N ILE A 241 13.70 8.71 -4.43
CA ILE A 241 14.74 8.04 -5.22
C ILE A 241 16.00 7.88 -4.36
N SER A 242 16.70 6.78 -4.56
CA SER A 242 17.82 6.38 -3.71
C SER A 242 18.95 5.67 -4.43
N THR A 243 18.73 5.22 -5.68
CA THR A 243 19.78 4.61 -6.50
C THR A 243 19.57 4.98 -7.96
N GLN A 244 20.65 5.09 -8.73
CA GLN A 244 20.56 5.41 -10.16
C GLN A 244 19.74 4.38 -10.96
N LYS A 245 19.78 3.10 -10.54
CA LYS A 245 18.99 2.02 -11.14
C LYS A 245 17.48 2.25 -11.08
N GLN A 246 17.00 3.07 -10.14
CA GLN A 246 15.57 3.39 -10.02
C GLN A 246 15.06 4.25 -11.18
N LEU A 247 15.94 4.95 -11.91
CA LEU A 247 15.56 5.65 -13.14
C LEU A 247 14.95 4.72 -14.19
N THR A 248 15.40 3.46 -14.22
CA THR A 248 14.89 2.45 -15.15
C THR A 248 13.85 1.54 -14.47
N LEU A 249 14.12 1.11 -13.24
CA LEU A 249 13.27 0.12 -12.56
C LEU A 249 11.88 0.66 -12.19
N LEU A 250 11.76 1.93 -11.78
CA LEU A 250 10.48 2.46 -11.33
C LEU A 250 9.48 2.64 -12.48
N PRO A 251 9.83 3.30 -13.60
CA PRO A 251 8.92 3.40 -14.76
C PRO A 251 8.46 2.04 -15.27
N HIS A 252 9.39 1.08 -15.39
CA HIS A 252 9.06 -0.25 -15.91
C HIS A 252 8.12 -1.06 -15.00
N ARG A 253 8.22 -0.91 -13.68
CA ARG A 253 7.41 -1.70 -12.75
C ARG A 253 6.09 -1.04 -12.38
N PHE A 254 6.08 0.27 -12.25
CA PHE A 254 4.93 1.01 -11.72
C PHE A 254 4.20 1.81 -12.80
N ASN A 255 4.68 1.77 -14.05
CA ASN A 255 4.06 2.46 -15.19
C ASN A 255 3.85 3.96 -14.93
N LEU A 256 4.94 4.62 -14.50
CA LEU A 256 4.99 6.04 -14.17
C LEU A 256 6.08 6.75 -14.97
N ASN A 257 6.00 8.08 -15.06
CA ASN A 257 7.03 8.89 -15.67
C ASN A 257 7.87 9.62 -14.62
N LEU A 258 9.17 9.73 -14.88
CA LEU A 258 10.05 10.56 -14.07
C LEU A 258 10.21 11.94 -14.73
N PRO A 259 10.09 13.04 -13.97
CA PRO A 259 10.34 14.38 -14.51
C PRO A 259 11.75 14.54 -15.06
N ASN A 260 11.90 15.22 -16.19
CA ASN A 260 13.21 15.45 -16.82
C ASN A 260 14.22 16.06 -15.83
N ASN A 261 13.80 17.06 -15.06
CA ASN A 261 14.67 17.71 -14.06
C ASN A 261 15.19 16.71 -13.02
N LEU A 262 14.34 15.78 -12.55
CA LEU A 262 14.76 14.74 -11.59
C LEU A 262 15.74 13.76 -12.24
N VAL A 263 15.47 13.34 -13.48
CA VAL A 263 16.35 12.44 -14.23
C VAL A 263 17.72 13.09 -14.43
N ASP A 264 17.74 14.35 -14.87
CA ASP A 264 18.97 15.11 -15.13
C ASP A 264 19.83 15.25 -13.87
N GLU A 265 19.23 15.59 -12.72
CA GLU A 265 19.96 15.68 -11.45
C GLU A 265 20.52 14.33 -11.00
N VAL A 266 19.75 13.24 -11.13
CA VAL A 266 20.22 11.89 -10.78
C VAL A 266 21.35 11.42 -11.70
N LEU A 267 21.34 11.80 -12.98
CA LEU A 267 22.41 11.45 -13.93
C LEU A 267 23.72 12.22 -13.67
N LYS A 268 23.67 13.37 -13.00
CA LYS A 268 24.86 14.12 -12.55
C LYS A 268 25.54 13.49 -11.32
N CYS A 269 24.83 12.66 -10.57
CA CYS A 269 25.36 12.01 -9.37
C CYS A 269 26.49 11.02 -9.69
N LYS A 270 27.51 10.99 -8.83
CA LYS A 270 28.67 10.09 -8.99
C LYS A 270 28.46 8.72 -8.36
N ASP A 271 27.57 8.62 -7.38
CA ASP A 271 27.31 7.43 -6.60
C ASP A 271 25.88 7.43 -6.03
N ASN A 272 25.48 6.32 -5.39
CA ASN A 272 24.15 6.26 -4.79
C ASN A 272 24.00 7.14 -3.54
N ALA A 273 25.08 7.63 -2.92
CA ALA A 273 24.98 8.54 -1.78
C ALA A 273 24.47 9.90 -2.25
N SER A 274 25.07 10.46 -3.30
CA SER A 274 24.61 11.68 -3.95
C SER A 274 23.21 11.54 -4.57
N VAL A 275 22.86 10.36 -5.14
CA VAL A 275 21.47 10.12 -5.60
C VAL A 275 20.47 10.17 -4.45
N ARG A 276 20.83 9.68 -3.26
CA ARG A 276 19.94 9.75 -2.08
C ARG A 276 19.72 11.18 -1.63
N GLU A 277 20.73 12.03 -1.69
CA GLU A 277 20.59 13.46 -1.36
C GLU A 277 19.62 14.15 -2.33
N VAL A 278 19.80 13.97 -3.64
CA VAL A 278 18.87 14.47 -4.66
C VAL A 278 17.45 13.96 -4.42
N GLY A 279 17.28 12.67 -4.15
CA GLY A 279 15.96 12.09 -3.91
C GLY A 279 15.29 12.58 -2.62
N VAL A 280 16.06 12.91 -1.58
CA VAL A 280 15.54 13.52 -0.34
C VAL A 280 15.09 14.95 -0.60
N GLU A 281 15.90 15.77 -1.27
CA GLU A 281 15.53 17.16 -1.57
C GLU A 281 14.34 17.24 -2.54
N TRP A 282 14.27 16.35 -3.53
CA TRP A 282 13.11 16.23 -4.40
C TRP A 282 11.84 15.89 -3.61
N ALA A 283 11.89 14.87 -2.75
CA ALA A 283 10.74 14.45 -1.97
C ALA A 283 10.33 15.51 -0.91
N LYS A 284 11.27 16.29 -0.37
CA LYS A 284 10.96 17.46 0.47
C LYS A 284 10.17 18.49 -0.32
N GLN A 285 10.62 18.86 -1.52
CA GLN A 285 9.89 19.81 -2.35
C GLN A 285 8.49 19.29 -2.70
N GLN A 286 8.38 18.01 -3.07
CA GLN A 286 7.07 17.38 -3.31
C GLN A 286 6.17 17.47 -2.07
N THR A 287 6.69 17.09 -0.91
CA THR A 287 5.94 17.08 0.37
C THR A 287 5.46 18.48 0.73
N LYS A 288 6.32 19.49 0.58
CA LYS A 288 5.98 20.90 0.85
C LYS A 288 4.79 21.36 0.02
N GLU A 289 4.86 21.17 -1.30
CA GLU A 289 3.77 21.56 -2.21
C GLU A 289 2.48 20.77 -1.95
N LEU A 290 2.56 19.49 -1.57
CA LEU A 290 1.38 18.70 -1.19
C LEU A 290 0.74 19.21 0.10
N ILE A 291 1.53 19.62 1.09
CA ILE A 291 1.03 20.25 2.33
C ILE A 291 0.36 21.59 2.00
N GLU A 292 0.98 22.42 1.16
CA GLU A 292 0.41 23.69 0.70
C GLU A 292 -0.91 23.48 -0.08
N PHE A 293 -1.03 22.38 -0.82
CA PHE A 293 -2.27 21.98 -1.49
C PHE A 293 -3.36 21.48 -0.51
N GLY A 294 -3.01 21.16 0.74
CA GLY A 294 -3.94 20.75 1.78
C GLY A 294 -4.28 19.26 1.78
N VAL A 295 -3.34 18.39 1.41
CA VAL A 295 -3.55 16.93 1.48
C VAL A 295 -3.75 16.47 2.93
N PRO A 296 -4.61 15.46 3.18
CA PRO A 296 -4.93 15.03 4.55
C PRO A 296 -3.75 14.34 5.25
N CYS A 297 -2.95 13.60 4.48
CA CYS A 297 -1.80 12.84 4.95
C CYS A 297 -0.83 12.64 3.78
N VAL A 298 0.48 12.61 4.03
CA VAL A 298 1.47 12.16 3.05
C VAL A 298 1.97 10.78 3.46
N HIS A 299 1.81 9.80 2.58
CA HIS A 299 2.17 8.41 2.82
C HIS A 299 3.52 8.07 2.18
N PHE A 300 4.47 7.55 2.95
CA PHE A 300 5.82 7.26 2.45
C PHE A 300 6.12 5.77 2.30
N TYR A 301 6.53 5.38 1.09
CA TYR A 301 7.04 4.05 0.77
C TYR A 301 8.50 3.89 1.22
N THR A 302 8.69 3.48 2.48
CA THR A 302 10.04 3.37 3.08
C THR A 302 10.90 2.27 2.45
N MET A 303 10.27 1.19 1.97
CA MET A 303 10.95 -0.03 1.51
C MET A 303 11.94 -0.60 2.56
N GLY A 304 11.65 -0.43 3.85
CA GLY A 304 12.52 -0.84 4.95
C GLY A 304 13.77 0.03 5.12
N LYS A 305 13.74 1.28 4.62
CA LYS A 305 14.81 2.26 4.80
C LYS A 305 14.21 3.59 5.25
N SER A 306 14.43 3.92 6.52
CA SER A 306 13.82 5.08 7.17
C SER A 306 14.64 6.35 7.12
N ASP A 307 15.96 6.27 6.98
CA ASP A 307 16.86 7.42 7.06
C ASP A 307 16.54 8.55 6.05
N ASN A 308 16.15 8.20 4.82
CA ASN A 308 15.72 9.20 3.83
C ASN A 308 14.38 9.83 4.21
N VAL A 309 13.43 9.03 4.72
CA VAL A 309 12.09 9.50 5.10
C VAL A 309 12.16 10.38 6.35
N GLN A 310 12.97 10.00 7.33
CA GLN A 310 13.26 10.79 8.53
C GLN A 310 13.76 12.20 8.17
N LYS A 311 14.71 12.30 7.22
CA LYS A 311 15.20 13.60 6.73
C LYS A 311 14.15 14.43 6.01
N ILE A 312 13.16 13.80 5.39
CA ILE A 312 12.08 14.51 4.70
C ILE A 312 11.07 15.02 5.74
N VAL A 313 10.56 14.15 6.58
CA VAL A 313 9.50 14.47 7.56
C VAL A 313 10.00 15.45 8.62
N GLY A 314 11.24 15.32 9.09
CA GLY A 314 11.83 16.22 10.10
C GLY A 314 11.92 17.70 9.69
N ASN A 315 11.61 18.05 8.43
CA ASN A 315 11.50 19.44 7.98
C ASN A 315 10.10 20.05 8.16
N PHE A 316 9.10 19.24 8.51
CA PHE A 316 7.69 19.63 8.54
C PHE A 316 7.02 19.42 9.89
N VAL A 317 7.77 18.90 10.87
CA VAL A 317 7.35 18.65 12.25
C VAL A 317 8.07 19.63 13.17
#